data_AF-A1TMP0-F1
#
_entry.id   AF-A1TMP0-F1
#
_cell.length_a   1.000
_cell.length_b   1.000
_cell.length_c   1.000
_cell.angle_alpha   90.00
_cell.angle_beta   90.00
_cell.angle_gamma   90.00
#
_symmetry.space_group_name_H-M   'P 1'
#
loop_
_entity.id
_entity.type
_entity.pdbx_description
1 polymer ?
#
loop_
_entity_poly.entity_id
_entity_poly.type
_entity_poly.pdbx_seq_one_letter_code
_entity_poly.pdbx_strand_id
1 'polypeptide(L)'
;MTDHEQNTIDDTMRILGQITRIVFKSERLPPNILMALLSKPSLGMGLLMKSSEAIRALDPNHKYHDARIARLVAKLPAELPSGPIGVEAQGPFWLGYYQTPDWPVKRDVQGLREAGEALFGGTWQTALAEALGLSDARRVREWLAGTRRIPPGIWDDIKRLLEERSARAQAMAGGLDDAGAPQGG
;
A
#
# COMPACT_ATOMS: atom_id res chain seq x y z
N MET A 1 28.83 -17.85 3.23
CA MET A 1 27.76 -17.28 2.41
C MET A 1 28.41 -16.33 1.44
N THR A 2 28.18 -16.52 0.15
CA THR A 2 28.71 -15.63 -0.89
C THR A 2 27.89 -14.34 -0.96
N ASP A 3 28.46 -13.25 -1.49
CA ASP A 3 27.74 -11.98 -1.66
C ASP A 3 26.47 -12.15 -2.51
N HIS A 4 26.50 -13.06 -3.50
CA HIS A 4 25.35 -13.40 -4.32
C HIS A 4 24.24 -14.11 -3.52
N GLU A 5 24.59 -15.06 -2.64
CA GLU A 5 23.62 -15.73 -1.76
C GLU A 5 23.00 -14.75 -0.77
N GLN A 6 23.79 -13.86 -0.17
CA GLN A 6 23.27 -12.82 0.72
C GLN A 6 22.29 -11.88 -0.01
N ASN A 7 22.66 -11.39 -1.19
CA ASN A 7 21.77 -10.55 -2.00
C ASN A 7 20.45 -11.26 -2.35
N THR A 8 20.52 -12.57 -2.64
CA THR A 8 19.33 -13.38 -2.92
C THR A 8 18.43 -13.51 -1.70
N ILE A 9 19.00 -13.70 -0.50
CA ILE A 9 18.26 -13.73 0.77
C ILE A 9 17.62 -12.38 1.05
N ASP A 10 18.37 -11.29 0.89
CA ASP A 10 17.88 -9.94 1.17
C ASP A 10 16.70 -9.58 0.26
N ASP A 11 16.81 -9.86 -1.04
CA ASP A 11 15.73 -9.66 -2.00
C ASP A 11 14.51 -10.52 -1.69
N THR A 12 14.74 -11.79 -1.32
CA THR A 12 13.66 -12.71 -0.92
C THR A 12 12.91 -12.18 0.29
N MET A 13 13.64 -11.82 1.35
CA MET A 13 13.07 -11.32 2.59
C MET A 13 12.31 -10.03 2.35
N ARG A 14 12.87 -9.11 1.55
CA ARG A 14 12.19 -7.89 1.12
C ARG A 14 10.88 -8.19 0.42
N ILE A 15 10.88 -9.05 -0.60
CA ILE A 15 9.65 -9.43 -1.33
C ILE A 15 8.61 -10.05 -0.39
N LEU A 16 9.02 -10.92 0.54
CA LEU A 16 8.12 -11.53 1.52
C LEU A 16 7.48 -10.48 2.44
N GLY A 17 8.22 -9.45 2.86
CA GLY A 17 7.67 -8.31 3.60
C GLY A 17 6.60 -7.57 2.79
N GLN A 18 6.85 -7.33 1.50
CA GLN A 18 5.89 -6.66 0.61
C GLN A 18 4.61 -7.48 0.43
N ILE A 19 4.73 -8.79 0.18
CA ILE A 19 3.58 -9.71 0.06
C ILE A 19 2.78 -9.71 1.37
N THR A 20 3.45 -9.83 2.51
CA THR A 20 2.80 -9.86 3.83
C THR A 20 2.00 -8.59 4.07
N ARG A 21 2.56 -7.42 3.76
CA ARG A 21 1.87 -6.15 3.89
C ARG A 21 0.63 -6.05 3.00
N ILE A 22 0.69 -6.55 1.77
CA ILE A 22 -0.46 -6.54 0.85
C ILE A 22 -1.56 -7.50 1.30
N VAL A 23 -1.18 -8.68 1.80
CA VAL A 23 -2.11 -9.72 2.27
C VAL A 23 -2.86 -9.24 3.50
N PHE A 24 -2.15 -8.78 4.53
CA PHE A 24 -2.77 -8.41 5.81
C PHE A 24 -3.29 -6.97 5.83
N LYS A 25 -2.79 -6.06 4.99
CA LYS A 25 -3.20 -4.65 4.97
C LYS A 25 -3.11 -4.03 6.38
N SER A 26 -4.24 -3.59 6.93
CA SER A 26 -4.40 -3.09 8.30
C SER A 26 -4.92 -4.15 9.28
N GLU A 27 -5.17 -5.38 8.80
CA GLU A 27 -5.52 -6.52 9.63
C GLU A 27 -4.31 -6.98 10.45
N ARG A 28 -4.58 -7.63 11.58
CA ARG A 28 -3.55 -8.15 12.48
C ARG A 28 -2.79 -9.29 11.80
N LEU A 29 -1.47 -9.15 11.66
CA LEU A 29 -0.58 -10.23 11.23
C LEU A 29 -0.45 -11.29 12.35
N PRO A 30 -0.81 -12.57 12.10
CA PRO A 30 -0.66 -13.62 13.10
C PRO A 30 0.81 -13.86 13.48
N PRO A 31 1.16 -13.87 14.78
CA PRO A 31 2.55 -14.01 15.22
C PRO A 31 3.24 -15.28 14.72
N ASN A 32 2.53 -16.40 14.61
CA ASN A 32 3.07 -17.65 14.08
C ASN A 32 3.47 -17.54 12.60
N ILE A 33 2.71 -16.81 11.80
CA ILE A 33 3.03 -16.56 10.38
C ILE A 33 4.23 -15.61 10.29
N LEU A 34 4.25 -14.52 11.07
CA LEU A 34 5.36 -13.57 11.12
C LEU A 34 6.67 -14.27 11.50
N MET A 35 6.68 -15.02 12.61
CA MET A 35 7.89 -15.70 13.08
C MET A 35 8.38 -16.75 12.07
N ALA A 36 7.47 -17.46 11.41
CA ALA A 36 7.83 -18.40 10.36
C ALA A 36 8.40 -17.70 9.12
N LEU A 37 7.82 -16.58 8.68
CA LEU A 37 8.34 -15.79 7.55
C LEU A 37 9.74 -15.25 7.82
N LEU A 38 9.98 -14.77 9.04
CA LEU A 38 11.27 -14.21 9.45
C LEU A 38 12.37 -15.27 9.57
N SER A 39 12.06 -16.45 10.11
CA SER A 39 13.07 -17.47 10.44
C SER A 39 13.13 -18.63 9.45
N LYS A 40 12.01 -19.07 8.88
CA LYS A 40 11.89 -20.21 7.96
C LYS A 40 11.01 -19.84 6.76
N PRO A 41 11.51 -18.99 5.84
CA PRO A 41 10.71 -18.38 4.77
C PRO A 41 9.82 -19.33 3.97
N SER A 42 10.31 -20.52 3.60
CA SER A 42 9.51 -21.52 2.88
C SER A 42 8.27 -21.98 3.68
N LEU A 43 8.45 -22.27 4.97
CA LEU A 43 7.34 -22.61 5.88
C LEU A 43 6.42 -21.41 6.09
N GLY A 44 6.98 -20.23 6.33
CA GLY A 44 6.23 -18.99 6.54
C GLY A 44 5.34 -18.64 5.35
N MET A 45 5.87 -18.77 4.13
CA MET A 45 5.12 -18.57 2.90
C MET A 45 3.99 -19.58 2.75
N GLY A 46 4.24 -20.86 3.07
CA GLY A 46 3.20 -21.89 3.08
C GLY A 46 2.07 -21.61 4.08
N LEU A 47 2.39 -21.07 5.26
CA LEU A 47 1.39 -20.66 6.25
C LEU A 47 0.63 -19.41 5.81
N LEU A 48 1.33 -18.40 5.27
CA LEU A 48 0.73 -17.17 4.75
C LEU A 48 -0.26 -17.49 3.62
N MET A 49 0.12 -18.31 2.64
CA MET A 49 -0.72 -18.62 1.49
C MET A 49 -1.96 -19.45 1.84
N LYS A 50 -2.00 -20.07 3.03
CA LYS A 50 -3.17 -20.76 3.57
C LYS A 50 -4.06 -19.88 4.43
N SER A 51 -3.66 -18.63 4.71
CA SER A 51 -4.48 -17.73 5.52
C SER A 51 -5.70 -17.25 4.71
N SER A 52 -6.80 -16.97 5.42
CA SER A 52 -8.02 -16.44 4.81
C SER A 52 -7.75 -15.12 4.09
N GLU A 53 -6.84 -14.29 4.61
CA GLU A 53 -6.41 -13.02 4.04
C GLU A 53 -5.76 -13.23 2.67
N ALA A 54 -4.84 -14.20 2.56
CA ALA A 54 -4.18 -14.52 1.29
C ALA A 54 -5.17 -15.06 0.26
N ILE A 55 -6.09 -15.96 0.67
CA ILE A 55 -7.15 -16.48 -0.20
C ILE A 55 -8.00 -15.33 -0.77
N ARG A 56 -8.44 -14.40 0.09
CA ARG A 56 -9.20 -13.20 -0.30
C ARG A 56 -8.41 -12.24 -1.19
N ALA A 57 -7.09 -12.15 -1.02
CA ALA A 57 -6.24 -11.25 -1.79
C ALA A 57 -5.83 -11.84 -3.15
N LEU A 58 -5.85 -13.16 -3.30
CA LEU A 58 -5.53 -13.86 -4.54
C LEU A 58 -6.74 -14.07 -5.45
N ASP A 59 -7.95 -14.22 -4.89
CA ASP A 59 -9.17 -14.40 -5.68
C ASP A 59 -9.49 -13.16 -6.53
N PRO A 60 -9.47 -13.24 -7.89
CA PRO A 60 -9.73 -12.11 -8.77
C PRO A 60 -11.15 -11.54 -8.65
N ASN A 61 -12.10 -12.28 -8.08
CA ASN A 61 -13.48 -11.83 -7.89
C ASN A 61 -13.72 -11.23 -6.51
N HIS A 62 -12.74 -11.30 -5.60
CA HIS A 62 -12.89 -10.80 -4.25
C HIS A 62 -12.50 -9.31 -4.16
N LYS A 63 -13.24 -8.52 -3.38
CA LYS A 63 -12.98 -7.06 -3.20
C LYS A 63 -11.60 -6.69 -2.63
N TYR A 64 -10.86 -7.69 -2.14
CA TYR A 64 -9.51 -7.51 -1.60
C TYR A 64 -8.41 -7.97 -2.55
N HIS A 65 -8.78 -8.42 -3.76
CA HIS A 65 -7.86 -8.85 -4.79
C HIS A 65 -6.74 -7.84 -5.01
N ASP A 66 -5.51 -8.34 -5.11
CA ASP A 66 -4.37 -7.51 -5.49
C ASP A 66 -3.37 -8.25 -6.40
N ALA A 67 -3.40 -7.90 -7.68
CA ALA A 67 -2.50 -8.45 -8.69
C ALA A 67 -1.01 -8.16 -8.44
N ARG A 68 -0.66 -7.27 -7.49
CA ARG A 68 0.74 -7.09 -7.05
C ARG A 68 1.32 -8.37 -6.45
N ILE A 69 0.51 -9.19 -5.78
CA ILE A 69 0.98 -10.44 -5.15
C ILE A 69 1.58 -11.37 -6.20
N ALA A 70 0.87 -11.62 -7.30
CA ALA A 70 1.35 -12.49 -8.38
C ALA A 70 2.66 -11.97 -9.00
N ARG A 71 2.78 -10.64 -9.18
CA ARG A 71 4.02 -10.02 -9.69
C ARG A 71 5.20 -10.13 -8.74
N LEU A 72 4.95 -10.13 -7.43
CA LEU A 72 5.97 -10.29 -6.40
C LEU A 72 6.39 -11.76 -6.30
N VAL A 73 5.44 -12.69 -6.32
CA VAL A 73 5.72 -14.14 -6.34
C VAL A 73 6.58 -14.52 -7.54
N ALA A 74 6.32 -13.96 -8.72
CA ALA A 74 7.12 -14.20 -9.92
C ALA A 74 8.59 -13.72 -9.82
N LYS A 75 8.93 -12.90 -8.83
CA LYS A 75 10.30 -12.42 -8.56
C LYS A 75 11.03 -13.23 -7.50
N LEU A 76 10.32 -14.14 -6.81
CA LEU A 76 10.95 -15.00 -5.81
C LEU A 76 11.87 -16.02 -6.51
N PRO A 77 12.92 -16.51 -5.82
CA PRO A 77 13.69 -17.64 -6.31
C PRO A 77 12.80 -18.88 -6.43
N ALA A 78 13.19 -19.82 -7.29
CA ALA A 78 12.47 -21.09 -7.47
C ALA A 78 12.35 -21.88 -6.16
N GLU A 79 13.38 -21.78 -5.31
CA GLU A 79 13.39 -22.35 -3.96
C GLU A 79 13.54 -21.24 -2.92
N LEU A 80 12.59 -21.16 -2.00
CA LEU A 80 12.67 -20.25 -0.87
C LEU A 80 13.65 -20.78 0.18
N PRO A 81 14.37 -19.90 0.89
CA PRO A 81 15.22 -20.31 2.00
C PRO A 81 14.41 -21.11 3.04
N SER A 82 14.90 -22.30 3.38
CA SER A 82 14.28 -23.13 4.42
C SER A 82 14.64 -22.67 5.84
N GLY A 83 15.66 -21.82 5.96
CA GLY A 83 16.16 -21.28 7.22
C GLY A 83 17.02 -22.28 8.00
N PRO A 84 17.39 -21.93 9.25
CA PRO A 84 17.01 -20.69 9.94
C PRO A 84 17.70 -19.45 9.36
N ILE A 85 16.95 -18.37 9.17
CA ILE A 85 17.49 -17.04 8.85
C ILE A 85 17.83 -16.34 10.17
N GLY A 86 19.09 -15.91 10.31
CA GLY A 86 19.57 -15.13 11.45
C GLY A 86 18.91 -13.75 11.53
N VAL A 87 18.86 -13.17 12.74
CA VAL A 87 18.19 -11.87 12.99
C VAL A 87 18.81 -10.75 12.15
N GLU A 88 20.12 -10.82 11.91
CA GLU A 88 20.89 -9.91 11.07
C GLU A 88 20.39 -9.86 9.62
N ALA A 89 19.84 -10.95 9.11
CA ALA A 89 19.32 -11.07 7.74
C ALA A 89 17.79 -10.84 7.66
N GLN A 90 17.13 -10.50 8.77
CA GLN A 90 15.68 -10.25 8.80
C GLN A 90 15.30 -8.80 8.48
N GLY A 91 16.26 -7.87 8.56
CA GLY A 91 16.03 -6.44 8.28
C GLY A 91 15.31 -6.14 6.95
N PRO A 92 15.71 -6.77 5.82
CA PRO A 92 15.06 -6.54 4.53
C PRO A 92 13.56 -6.85 4.51
N PHE A 93 13.10 -7.82 5.31
CA PHE A 93 11.66 -8.09 5.47
C PHE A 93 10.91 -6.85 5.97
N TRP A 94 11.43 -6.22 7.03
CA TRP A 94 10.81 -5.03 7.61
C TRP A 94 10.85 -3.85 6.64
N LEU A 95 11.93 -3.69 5.88
CA LEU A 95 11.99 -2.69 4.81
C LEU A 95 10.88 -2.92 3.79
N GLY A 96 10.73 -4.17 3.30
CA GLY A 96 9.65 -4.53 2.39
C GLY A 96 8.26 -4.28 2.97
N TYR A 97 8.06 -4.62 4.24
CA TYR A 97 6.77 -4.47 4.93
C TYR A 97 6.36 -3.00 5.09
N TYR A 98 7.25 -2.15 5.63
CA TYR A 98 6.94 -0.75 5.93
C TYR A 98 6.98 0.17 4.71
N GLN A 99 7.82 -0.14 3.71
CA GLN A 99 7.86 0.63 2.46
C GLN A 99 6.71 0.27 1.50
N THR A 100 5.99 -0.82 1.77
CA THR A 100 4.83 -1.21 0.96
C THR A 100 3.57 -0.50 1.47
N PRO A 101 2.90 0.29 0.64
CA PRO A 101 1.61 0.87 1.02
C PRO A 101 0.54 -0.23 1.17
N ASP A 102 -0.12 -0.28 2.34
CA ASP A 102 -1.25 -1.19 2.65
C ASP A 102 -2.56 -0.77 2.04
N TRP A 103 -2.69 0.51 1.73
CA TRP A 103 -3.78 0.97 0.91
C TRP A 103 -3.52 0.47 -0.52
N PRO A 104 -4.39 -0.36 -1.11
CA PRO A 104 -4.46 -0.33 -2.55
C PRO A 104 -4.81 1.13 -2.86
N VAL A 105 -3.95 1.82 -3.60
CA VAL A 105 -4.47 2.95 -4.38
C VAL A 105 -5.58 2.32 -5.18
N LYS A 106 -6.84 2.49 -4.77
CA LYS A 106 -7.98 2.08 -5.56
C LYS A 106 -7.89 2.94 -6.82
N ARG A 107 -7.15 2.45 -7.81
CA ARG A 107 -7.02 3.09 -9.11
C ARG A 107 -8.24 2.75 -9.96
N ASP A 108 -9.40 2.86 -9.34
CA ASP A 108 -10.72 2.49 -9.83
C ASP A 108 -11.71 3.63 -9.57
N VAL A 109 -12.94 3.48 -10.04
CA VAL A 109 -14.00 4.48 -9.90
C VAL A 109 -14.29 4.84 -8.44
N GLN A 110 -14.21 3.85 -7.54
CA GLN A 110 -14.54 4.05 -6.14
C GLN A 110 -13.43 4.83 -5.42
N GLY A 111 -12.17 4.53 -5.70
CA GLY A 111 -11.04 5.30 -5.18
C GLY A 111 -11.01 6.73 -5.72
N LEU A 112 -11.43 6.96 -6.96
CA LEU A 112 -11.59 8.31 -7.51
C LEU A 112 -12.64 9.11 -6.73
N ARG A 113 -13.78 8.49 -6.39
CA ARG A 113 -14.84 9.12 -5.58
C ARG A 113 -14.33 9.44 -4.17
N GLU A 114 -13.76 8.45 -3.49
CA GLU A 114 -13.23 8.60 -2.12
C GLU A 114 -12.16 9.71 -2.05
N ALA A 115 -11.24 9.75 -3.02
CA ALA A 115 -10.22 10.79 -3.10
C ALA A 115 -10.82 12.18 -3.36
N GLY A 116 -11.76 12.27 -4.30
CA GLY A 116 -12.44 13.54 -4.61
C GLY A 116 -13.18 14.11 -3.39
N GLU A 117 -13.97 13.28 -2.70
CA GLU A 117 -14.72 13.69 -1.52
C GLU A 117 -13.80 14.10 -0.37
N ALA A 118 -12.69 13.38 -0.15
CA ALA A 118 -11.69 13.76 0.85
C ALA A 118 -11.01 15.11 0.55
N LEU A 119 -10.77 15.40 -0.74
CA LEU A 119 -10.15 16.65 -1.18
C LEU A 119 -11.09 17.86 -1.11
N PHE A 120 -12.34 17.68 -1.56
CA PHE A 120 -13.21 18.80 -1.93
C PHE A 120 -14.65 18.69 -1.39
N GLY A 121 -15.01 17.60 -0.71
CA GLY A 121 -16.36 17.42 -0.15
C GLY A 121 -17.45 17.23 -1.21
N GLY A 122 -18.64 17.80 -0.99
CA GLY A 122 -19.83 17.51 -1.80
C GLY A 122 -19.78 17.99 -3.26
N THR A 123 -18.90 18.93 -3.61
CA THR A 123 -18.75 19.50 -4.97
C THR A 123 -17.52 18.95 -5.70
N TRP A 124 -17.03 17.78 -5.27
CA TRP A 124 -15.70 17.32 -5.65
C TRP A 124 -15.45 17.11 -7.13
N GLN A 125 -16.46 16.75 -7.94
CA GLN A 125 -16.22 16.45 -9.36
C GLN A 125 -15.74 17.68 -10.14
N THR A 126 -16.34 18.84 -9.87
CA THR A 126 -15.96 20.11 -10.50
C THR A 126 -14.63 20.61 -9.95
N ALA A 127 -14.49 20.62 -8.63
CA ALA A 127 -13.25 21.08 -7.99
C ALA A 127 -12.04 20.20 -8.35
N LEU A 128 -12.23 18.89 -8.48
CA LEU A 128 -11.19 17.96 -8.93
C LEU A 128 -10.82 18.21 -10.39
N ALA A 129 -11.79 18.47 -11.27
CA ALA A 129 -11.51 18.78 -12.67
C ALA A 129 -10.65 20.04 -12.80
N GLU A 130 -10.98 21.10 -12.06
CA GLU A 130 -10.21 22.34 -12.00
C GLU A 130 -8.80 22.09 -11.46
N ALA A 131 -8.67 21.37 -10.34
CA ALA A 131 -7.37 21.05 -9.73
C ALA A 131 -6.46 20.20 -10.63
N LEU A 132 -7.05 19.38 -11.52
CA LEU A 132 -6.34 18.57 -12.51
C LEU A 132 -6.09 19.31 -13.84
N GLY A 133 -6.46 20.60 -13.94
CA GLY A 133 -6.28 21.40 -15.15
C GLY A 133 -7.16 20.96 -16.33
N LEU A 134 -8.28 20.29 -16.05
CA LEU A 134 -9.25 19.87 -17.07
C LEU A 134 -10.18 21.02 -17.42
N SER A 135 -10.65 21.05 -18.66
CA SER A 135 -11.56 22.10 -19.15
C SER A 135 -12.93 22.08 -18.46
N ASP A 136 -13.39 20.91 -18.03
CA ASP A 136 -14.67 20.73 -17.33
C ASP A 136 -14.74 19.40 -16.54
N ALA A 137 -15.80 19.26 -15.74
CA ALA A 137 -16.10 18.04 -14.98
C ALA A 137 -16.60 16.86 -15.83
N ARG A 138 -16.77 17.01 -17.15
CA ARG A 138 -17.26 15.92 -18.02
C ARG A 138 -16.27 14.77 -18.02
N ARG A 139 -14.96 15.06 -18.06
CA ARG A 139 -13.92 14.03 -18.07
C ARG A 139 -13.97 13.16 -16.81
N VAL A 140 -14.17 13.79 -15.65
CA VAL A 140 -14.31 13.11 -14.36
C VAL A 140 -15.56 12.23 -14.36
N ARG A 141 -16.68 12.70 -14.93
CA ARG A 141 -17.91 11.89 -15.08
C ARG A 141 -17.74 10.70 -16.02
N GLU A 142 -17.01 10.86 -17.13
CA GLU A 142 -16.68 9.75 -18.04
C GLU A 142 -15.81 8.67 -17.36
N TRP A 143 -14.86 9.09 -16.52
CA TRP A 143 -14.09 8.17 -15.68
C TRP A 143 -14.97 7.41 -14.69
N LEU A 144 -15.85 8.12 -13.98
CA LEU A 144 -16.79 7.53 -13.03
C LEU A 144 -17.76 6.55 -13.67
N ALA A 145 -18.22 6.84 -14.90
CA ALA A 145 -19.11 5.98 -15.67
C ALA A 145 -18.38 4.76 -16.27
N GLY A 146 -17.05 4.69 -16.16
CA GLY A 146 -16.24 3.65 -16.78
C GLY A 146 -16.18 3.73 -18.31
N THR A 147 -16.76 4.76 -18.93
CA THR A 147 -16.75 4.95 -20.38
C THR A 147 -15.37 5.37 -20.89
N ARG A 148 -14.51 5.86 -19.98
CA ARG A 148 -13.11 6.17 -20.26
C ARG A 148 -12.21 5.70 -19.13
N ARG A 149 -11.07 5.10 -19.48
CA ARG A 149 -10.04 4.74 -18.50
C ARG A 149 -9.37 6.00 -17.93
N ILE A 150 -9.10 5.99 -16.63
CA ILE A 150 -8.35 7.04 -15.94
C ILE A 150 -6.86 6.89 -16.31
N PRO A 151 -6.22 7.94 -16.86
CA PRO A 151 -4.79 7.91 -17.16
C PRO A 151 -3.94 7.68 -15.89
N PRO A 152 -2.83 6.93 -15.96
CA PRO A 152 -1.95 6.71 -14.81
C PRO A 152 -1.48 8.00 -14.12
N GLY A 153 -1.10 9.03 -14.90
CA GLY A 153 -0.61 10.30 -14.35
C GLY A 153 -1.65 11.06 -13.51
N ILE A 154 -2.94 10.88 -13.79
CA ILE A 154 -4.02 11.48 -12.97
C ILE A 154 -4.01 10.93 -11.55
N TRP A 155 -3.65 9.65 -11.37
CA TRP A 155 -3.53 9.09 -10.03
C TRP A 155 -2.37 9.69 -9.24
N ASP A 156 -1.29 10.05 -9.93
CA ASP A 156 -0.12 10.67 -9.30
C ASP A 156 -0.45 12.13 -8.92
N ASP A 157 -1.19 12.86 -9.77
CA ASP A 157 -1.71 14.19 -9.45
C ASP A 157 -2.69 14.18 -8.27
N ILE A 158 -3.65 13.25 -8.24
CA ILE A 158 -4.58 13.08 -7.12
C ILE A 158 -3.83 12.78 -5.82
N LYS A 159 -2.82 11.90 -5.88
CA LYS A 159 -1.98 11.59 -4.74
C LYS A 159 -1.28 12.84 -4.21
N ARG A 160 -0.65 13.62 -5.09
CA ARG A 160 0.00 14.88 -4.71
C ARG A 160 -0.97 15.85 -4.03
N LEU A 161 -2.18 16.03 -4.57
CA LEU A 161 -3.21 16.88 -3.96
C LEU A 161 -3.60 16.41 -2.55
N LEU A 162 -3.71 15.10 -2.33
CA LEU A 162 -4.03 14.52 -1.02
C LEU A 162 -2.91 14.76 -0.01
N GLU A 163 -1.65 14.58 -0.43
CA GLU A 163 -0.47 14.86 0.41
C GLU A 163 -0.40 16.34 0.79
N GLU A 164 -0.59 17.25 -0.16
CA GLU A 164 -0.63 18.69 0.07
C GLU A 164 -1.77 19.11 1.03
N ARG A 165 -2.93 18.45 0.96
CA ARG A 165 -4.05 18.70 1.88
C ARG A 165 -3.77 18.14 3.27
N SER A 166 -3.18 16.95 3.36
CA SER A 166 -2.80 16.32 4.63
C SER A 166 -1.75 17.14 5.38
N ALA A 167 -0.70 17.59 4.69
CA ALA A 167 0.34 18.43 5.27
C ALA A 167 -0.22 19.75 5.82
N ARG A 168 -1.13 20.40 5.08
CA ARG A 168 -1.82 21.61 5.55
C ARG A 168 -2.69 21.35 6.77
N ALA A 169 -3.45 20.25 6.78
CA ALA A 169 -4.29 19.87 7.92
C ALA A 169 -3.45 19.62 9.18
N GLN A 170 -2.33 18.91 9.05
CA GLN A 170 -1.40 18.65 10.15
C GLN A 170 -0.76 19.93 10.67
N ALA A 171 -0.30 20.83 9.80
CA ALA A 171 0.27 22.10 10.21
C ALA A 171 -0.74 22.98 10.98
N MET A 172 -2.01 23.01 10.54
CA MET A 172 -3.07 23.71 11.27
C MET A 172 -3.37 23.06 12.63
N ALA A 173 -3.41 21.73 12.70
CA ALA A 173 -3.64 21.02 13.95
C ALA A 173 -2.52 21.30 14.98
N GLY A 174 -1.25 21.22 14.56
CA GLY A 174 -0.12 21.54 15.44
C GLY A 174 -0.14 22.98 15.96
N GLY A 175 -0.52 23.94 15.11
CA GLY A 175 -0.67 25.34 15.54
C GLY A 175 -1.79 25.57 16.56
N LEU A 176 -2.83 24.72 16.57
CA LEU A 176 -3.89 24.75 17.60
C LEU A 176 -3.42 24.16 18.93
N ASP A 177 -2.56 23.14 18.90
CA ASP A 177 -1.96 22.56 20.09
C ASP A 177 -0.97 23.54 20.77
N ASP A 178 -0.18 24.26 19.97
CA ASP A 178 0.78 25.27 20.45
C ASP A 178 0.09 26.50 21.06
N ALA A 179 -1.08 26.89 20.55
CA ALA A 179 -1.88 28.00 21.07
C ALA A 179 -2.56 27.69 22.42
N GLY A 180 -2.62 26.41 22.81
CA GLY A 180 -3.20 25.95 24.09
C GLY A 180 -2.22 25.94 25.26
N ALA A 181 -0.92 26.17 25.04
CA ALA A 181 0.04 26.28 26.13
C ALA A 181 -0.11 27.65 26.83
N PRO A 182 -0.43 27.71 28.13
CA PRO A 182 -0.50 28.99 28.83
C PRO A 182 0.86 29.66 28.78
N GLN A 183 0.91 30.87 28.20
CA GLN A 183 2.04 31.77 28.38
C GLN A 183 2.03 32.15 29.86
N GLY A 184 2.87 31.46 30.64
CA GLY A 184 3.02 31.69 32.07
C GLY A 184 3.37 33.15 32.36
N GLY A 185 2.53 33.77 33.18
CA GLY A 185 2.85 35.00 33.89
C GLY A 185 3.64 34.73 35.16
#